data_AF-A0A847PQA0-F1
#
_entry.id   AF-A0A847PQA0-F1
#
_cell.length_a   1.000
_cell.length_b   1.000
_cell.length_c   1.000
_cell.angle_alpha   90.00
_cell.angle_beta   90.00
_cell.angle_gamma   90.00
#
_symmetry.space_group_name_H-M   'P 1'
#
loop_
_entity.id
_entity.type
_entity.pdbx_description
1 polymer ?
#
loop_
_entity_poly.entity_id
_entity_poly.type
_entity_poly.pdbx_seq_one_letter_code
_entity_poly.pdbx_strand_id
1 'polypeptide(L)'
;MTNILKVKAGAFLCVATFVLSVFSATGSLIDKRTITLGTDANNVGTATIDVETIEFSSPNLIIKYGTKEEEIINSAPLNPMLTNDKDLDSKIEKIITKITTNDMSNYEKLRALHNYLVQNYHYGSSSRGTRVIYKSGYDAKMVRRAKGILATGQGSCTEFAALFMVAARHIGFDCYSIQGTYAGGDHTWNIIIIDGKEYIFDSEVDYRNSNDGRSATSYKNFCRKSNPKIHAFNKQKNINSFKEFATF
;
A
#
# COMPACT_ATOMS: atom_id res chain seq x y z
N MET A 1 -23.22 31.41 -10.28
CA MET A 1 -22.52 30.33 -11.00
C MET A 1 -22.32 29.18 -10.03
N THR A 2 -22.82 28.00 -10.36
CA THR A 2 -22.78 26.84 -9.47
C THR A 2 -21.47 26.10 -9.71
N ASN A 3 -20.54 26.14 -8.76
CA ASN A 3 -19.31 25.37 -8.83
C ASN A 3 -19.61 23.94 -8.37
N ILE A 4 -19.48 22.96 -9.27
CA ILE A 4 -19.73 21.55 -9.00
C ILE A 4 -18.41 20.89 -8.60
N LEU A 5 -18.29 20.48 -7.34
CA LEU A 5 -17.18 19.64 -6.87
C LEU A 5 -17.55 18.17 -7.13
N LYS A 6 -16.77 17.44 -7.93
CA LYS A 6 -16.93 15.98 -8.12
C LYS A 6 -15.89 15.26 -7.27
N VAL A 7 -16.32 14.62 -6.19
CA VAL A 7 -15.46 13.79 -5.33
C VAL A 7 -15.65 12.32 -5.73
N LYS A 8 -14.56 11.62 -6.08
CA LYS A 8 -14.60 10.19 -6.41
C LYS A 8 -14.28 9.39 -5.15
N ALA A 9 -15.32 8.93 -4.44
CA ALA A 9 -15.15 7.99 -3.35
C ALA A 9 -14.93 6.58 -3.90
N GLY A 10 -13.96 5.85 -3.34
CA GLY A 10 -13.73 4.45 -3.68
C GLY A 10 -14.97 3.60 -3.37
N ALA A 11 -15.40 2.83 -4.37
CA ALA A 11 -16.43 1.79 -4.37
C ALA A 11 -17.93 2.16 -4.40
N PHE A 12 -18.33 3.43 -4.31
CA PHE A 12 -19.70 3.82 -4.69
C PHE A 12 -19.69 5.14 -5.44
N LEU A 13 -20.27 5.14 -6.64
CA LEU A 13 -20.52 6.34 -7.43
C LEU A 13 -21.71 7.09 -6.78
N CYS A 14 -21.48 7.80 -5.68
CA CYS A 14 -22.47 8.74 -5.16
C CYS A 14 -22.19 10.11 -5.79
N VAL A 15 -23.07 10.55 -6.68
CA VAL A 15 -23.07 11.93 -7.17
C VAL A 15 -23.64 12.80 -6.05
N ALA A 16 -22.78 13.26 -5.15
CA ALA A 16 -23.16 14.30 -4.19
C ALA A 16 -22.90 15.67 -4.84
N THR A 17 -23.98 16.42 -5.10
CA THR A 17 -23.88 17.80 -5.56
C THR A 17 -23.68 18.67 -4.32
N PHE A 18 -22.47 19.17 -4.09
CA PHE A 18 -22.21 20.12 -3.02
C PHE A 18 -22.39 21.56 -3.52
N VAL A 19 -23.23 22.33 -2.83
CA VAL A 19 -23.28 23.79 -2.97
C VAL A 19 -22.45 24.37 -1.82
N LEU A 20 -21.23 24.82 -2.12
CA LEU A 20 -20.43 25.58 -1.16
C LEU A 20 -20.82 27.06 -1.29
N SER A 21 -21.73 27.53 -0.44
CA SER A 21 -22.03 28.97 -0.32
C SER A 21 -20.92 29.64 0.50
N VAL A 22 -19.83 29.99 -0.18
CA VAL A 22 -18.80 30.87 0.40
C VAL A 22 -19.31 32.31 0.28
N PHE A 23 -19.85 32.84 1.37
CA PHE A 23 -20.09 34.28 1.47
C PHE A 23 -18.72 34.97 1.54
N SER A 24 -18.44 35.83 0.57
CA SER A 24 -17.24 36.66 0.55
C SER A 24 -17.27 37.62 1.73
N ALA A 25 -16.57 37.28 2.81
CA ALA A 25 -16.04 38.27 3.72
C ALA A 25 -14.53 38.31 3.49
N THR A 26 -14.03 39.47 3.07
CA THR A 26 -12.60 39.75 2.92
C THR A 26 -11.92 39.59 4.28
N GLY A 27 -11.32 38.44 4.52
CA GLY A 27 -10.59 38.14 5.75
C GLY A 27 -10.07 36.70 5.73
N SER A 28 -8.85 36.51 6.23
CA SER A 28 -8.29 35.17 6.47
C SER A 28 -9.19 34.44 7.47
N LEU A 29 -9.81 33.34 7.04
CA LEU A 29 -10.64 32.49 7.89
C LEU A 29 -9.85 31.23 8.21
N ILE A 30 -9.17 31.24 9.36
CA ILE A 30 -8.63 30.05 10.00
C ILE A 30 -9.77 29.48 10.84
N ASP A 31 -10.59 28.60 10.26
CA ASP A 31 -11.50 27.82 11.09
C ASP A 31 -11.63 26.39 10.57
N LYS A 32 -11.30 25.43 11.45
CA LYS A 32 -11.43 24.00 11.18
C LYS A 32 -12.91 23.68 11.03
N ARG A 33 -13.34 23.31 9.82
CA ARG A 33 -14.71 22.79 9.62
C ARG A 33 -14.70 21.28 9.43
N THR A 34 -15.41 20.58 10.30
CA THR A 34 -15.80 19.19 10.14
C THR A 34 -16.77 19.09 8.95
N ILE A 35 -16.43 18.29 7.94
CA ILE A 35 -17.35 17.96 6.85
C ILE A 35 -18.11 16.69 7.25
N THR A 36 -19.42 16.80 7.44
CA THR A 36 -20.30 15.63 7.66
C THR A 36 -20.79 15.14 6.31
N LEU A 37 -20.41 13.92 5.93
CA LEU A 37 -20.96 13.25 4.76
C LEU A 37 -22.27 12.56 5.14
N GLY A 38 -23.39 13.05 4.62
CA GLY A 38 -24.67 12.35 4.66
C GLY A 38 -24.88 11.59 3.36
N THR A 39 -25.20 10.29 3.45
CA THR A 39 -25.76 9.53 2.34
C THR A 39 -27.28 9.52 2.49
N ASP A 40 -28.01 9.87 1.43
CA ASP A 40 -29.44 9.63 1.39
C ASP A 40 -29.66 8.11 1.46
N ALA A 41 -30.48 7.69 2.43
CA ALA A 41 -30.80 6.31 2.85
C ALA A 41 -29.85 5.64 3.87
N ASN A 42 -30.21 5.80 5.16
CA ASN A 42 -30.15 4.80 6.24
C ASN A 42 -28.85 4.03 6.55
N ASN A 43 -27.66 4.50 6.17
CA ASN A 43 -26.42 3.98 6.75
C ASN A 43 -25.36 5.09 6.88
N VAL A 44 -25.42 5.82 7.99
CA VAL A 44 -24.46 6.89 8.30
C VAL A 44 -23.17 6.26 8.82
N GLY A 45 -22.21 6.03 7.92
CA GLY A 45 -20.80 5.92 8.28
C GLY A 45 -20.19 7.33 8.28
N THR A 46 -19.65 7.77 9.42
CA THR A 46 -18.84 8.99 9.49
C THR A 46 -17.43 8.71 8.97
N ALA A 47 -16.99 9.44 7.95
CA ALA A 47 -15.58 9.49 7.56
C ALA A 47 -15.05 10.90 7.84
N THR A 48 -14.01 10.99 8.68
CA THR A 48 -13.30 12.23 8.97
C THR A 48 -12.14 12.36 7.98
N ILE A 49 -12.06 13.48 7.26
CA ILE A 49 -10.91 13.82 6.41
C ILE A 49 -10.21 15.00 7.11
N ASP A 50 -8.94 14.82 7.46
CA ASP A 50 -8.11 15.91 7.98
C ASP A 50 -7.65 16.78 6.80
N VAL A 51 -8.25 17.97 6.66
CA VAL A 51 -7.83 18.98 5.66
C VAL A 51 -6.94 19.99 6.39
N GLU A 52 -5.63 19.96 6.15
CA GLU A 52 -4.70 20.83 6.88
C GLU A 52 -4.58 22.26 6.31
N THR A 53 -4.76 22.50 5.00
CA THR A 53 -4.79 23.88 4.45
C THR A 53 -5.51 23.97 3.10
N ILE A 54 -6.25 25.06 2.84
CA ILE A 54 -6.76 25.41 1.50
C ILE A 54 -6.27 26.82 1.16
N GLU A 55 -5.29 26.93 0.26
CA GLU A 55 -4.85 28.21 -0.29
C GLU A 55 -5.43 28.43 -1.69
N PHE A 56 -6.05 29.60 -1.91
CA PHE A 56 -6.61 30.00 -3.20
C PHE A 56 -5.71 31.05 -3.84
N SER A 57 -5.01 30.70 -4.93
CA SER A 57 -4.19 31.65 -5.70
C SER A 57 -4.51 31.71 -7.20
N SER A 58 -5.51 30.96 -7.68
CA SER A 58 -5.98 31.12 -9.07
C SER A 58 -7.33 30.44 -9.35
N PRO A 59 -8.13 30.98 -10.30
CA PRO A 59 -9.44 30.45 -10.68
C PRO A 59 -9.43 29.07 -11.37
N ASN A 60 -8.24 28.49 -11.64
CA ASN A 60 -8.08 27.21 -12.31
C ASN A 60 -7.29 26.17 -11.48
N LEU A 61 -7.35 26.26 -10.14
CA LEU A 61 -6.62 25.32 -9.29
C LEU A 61 -7.31 23.95 -9.24
N ILE A 62 -6.67 22.93 -9.80
CA ILE A 62 -7.00 21.52 -9.53
C ILE A 62 -6.41 21.17 -8.16
N ILE A 63 -7.25 21.09 -7.13
CA ILE A 63 -6.82 20.64 -5.80
C ILE A 63 -6.74 19.11 -5.82
N LYS A 64 -5.51 18.58 -5.78
CA LYS A 64 -5.29 17.16 -5.49
C LYS A 64 -5.34 17.00 -3.97
N TYR A 65 -6.45 16.45 -3.47
CA TYR A 65 -6.55 16.02 -2.07
C TYR A 65 -5.94 14.62 -1.97
N GLY A 66 -4.88 14.47 -1.17
CA GLY A 66 -4.34 13.18 -0.77
C GLY A 66 -4.28 13.08 0.75
N THR A 67 -4.31 11.87 1.30
CA THR A 67 -3.97 11.68 2.72
C THR A 67 -2.47 11.89 2.93
N LYS A 68 -2.03 12.05 4.17
CA LYS A 68 -0.59 12.13 4.51
C LYS A 68 0.19 10.93 3.95
N GLU A 69 -0.41 9.74 3.97
CA GLU A 69 0.16 8.53 3.39
C GLU A 69 0.29 8.63 1.87
N GLU A 70 -0.71 9.20 1.19
CA GLU A 70 -0.67 9.41 -0.25
C GLU A 70 0.45 10.38 -0.66
N GLU A 71 0.60 11.51 0.04
CA GLU A 71 1.71 12.44 -0.18
C GLU A 71 3.07 11.76 0.01
N ILE A 72 3.22 11.00 1.10
CA ILE A 72 4.44 10.25 1.40
C ILE A 72 4.74 9.25 0.27
N ILE A 73 3.80 8.40 -0.11
CA ILE A 73 4.05 7.37 -1.12
C ILE A 73 4.29 7.99 -2.50
N ASN A 74 3.59 9.08 -2.84
CA ASN A 74 3.80 9.81 -4.09
C ASN A 74 5.16 10.51 -4.16
N SER A 75 5.78 10.82 -3.02
CA SER A 75 7.15 11.35 -2.97
C SER A 75 8.25 10.30 -3.17
N ALA A 76 7.91 9.00 -3.16
CA ALA A 76 8.90 7.94 -3.26
C ALA A 76 9.57 7.90 -4.66
N PRO A 77 10.91 7.95 -4.73
CA PRO A 77 11.61 7.69 -5.98
C PRO A 77 11.43 6.22 -6.38
N LEU A 78 11.06 5.98 -7.64
CA LEU A 78 10.90 4.63 -8.17
C LEU A 78 12.14 4.19 -8.94
N ASN A 79 12.71 3.06 -8.54
CA ASN A 79 13.82 2.38 -9.20
C ASN A 79 13.40 0.91 -9.46
N PRO A 80 12.68 0.62 -10.57
CA PRO A 80 12.22 -0.73 -10.89
C PRO A 80 13.35 -1.76 -10.84
N MET A 81 13.09 -2.88 -10.15
CA MET A 81 14.05 -3.95 -9.96
C MET A 81 13.37 -5.31 -10.12
N LEU A 82 13.85 -6.06 -11.11
CA LEU A 82 13.40 -7.43 -11.39
C LEU A 82 14.13 -8.44 -10.51
N THR A 83 13.56 -9.63 -10.38
CA THR A 83 14.16 -10.71 -9.60
C THR A 83 15.25 -11.47 -10.34
N ASN A 84 15.42 -11.30 -11.65
CA ASN A 84 16.27 -12.16 -12.50
C ASN A 84 15.77 -13.61 -12.61
N ASP A 85 14.52 -13.89 -12.20
CA ASP A 85 13.80 -15.12 -12.49
C ASP A 85 12.67 -14.80 -13.48
N LYS A 86 12.91 -15.08 -14.77
CA LYS A 86 12.01 -14.70 -15.88
C LYS A 86 10.56 -15.17 -15.70
N ASP A 87 10.35 -16.34 -15.10
CA ASP A 87 9.01 -16.87 -14.86
C ASP A 87 8.30 -16.08 -13.75
N LEU A 88 9.02 -15.77 -12.65
CA LEU A 88 8.49 -14.93 -11.59
C LEU A 88 8.22 -13.51 -12.11
N ASP A 89 9.19 -12.88 -12.76
CA ASP A 89 9.06 -11.50 -13.26
C ASP A 89 7.89 -11.36 -14.24
N SER A 90 7.69 -12.35 -15.13
CA SER A 90 6.54 -12.37 -16.03
C SER A 90 5.19 -12.49 -15.30
N LYS A 91 5.12 -13.28 -14.23
CA LYS A 91 3.91 -13.42 -13.42
C LYS A 91 3.60 -12.14 -12.63
N ILE A 92 4.63 -11.50 -12.09
CA ILE A 92 4.50 -10.23 -11.37
C ILE A 92 4.07 -9.12 -12.31
N GLU A 93 4.68 -9.02 -13.49
CA GLU A 93 4.28 -8.06 -14.53
C GLU A 93 2.80 -8.21 -14.92
N LYS A 94 2.33 -9.46 -15.13
CA LYS A 94 0.92 -9.72 -15.42
C LYS A 94 -0.01 -9.26 -14.30
N ILE A 95 0.39 -9.43 -13.04
CA ILE A 95 -0.39 -8.94 -11.89
C ILE A 95 -0.41 -7.40 -11.89
N ILE A 96 0.75 -6.75 -12.03
CA ILE A 96 0.86 -5.28 -12.01
C ILE A 96 0.07 -4.66 -13.16
N THR A 97 0.23 -5.15 -14.39
CA THR A 97 -0.54 -4.68 -15.55
C THR A 97 -2.05 -4.90 -15.40
N LYS A 98 -2.48 -5.94 -14.68
CA LYS A 98 -3.91 -6.19 -14.41
C LYS A 98 -4.50 -5.18 -13.42
N ILE A 99 -3.73 -4.75 -12.41
CA ILE A 99 -4.25 -3.97 -11.28
C ILE A 99 -3.88 -2.49 -11.34
N THR A 100 -3.00 -2.11 -12.27
CA THR A 100 -2.53 -0.73 -12.40
C THR A 100 -2.66 -0.21 -13.83
N THR A 101 -2.67 1.12 -13.96
CA THR A 101 -2.61 1.83 -15.23
C THR A 101 -1.54 2.92 -15.19
N ASN A 102 -1.13 3.44 -16.35
CA ASN A 102 -0.05 4.42 -16.45
C ASN A 102 -0.38 5.76 -15.78
N ASP A 103 -1.65 6.12 -15.69
CA ASP A 103 -2.16 7.35 -15.07
C ASP A 103 -2.28 7.26 -13.54
N MET A 104 -2.14 6.06 -12.95
CA MET A 104 -2.14 5.90 -11.50
C MET A 104 -0.88 6.52 -10.87
N SER A 105 -1.11 7.24 -9.78
CA SER A 105 -0.08 7.68 -8.84
C SER A 105 0.64 6.51 -8.17
N ASN A 106 1.79 6.78 -7.55
CA ASN A 106 2.54 5.77 -6.82
C ASN A 106 1.70 5.19 -5.67
N TYR A 107 0.95 6.04 -4.97
CA TYR A 107 -0.01 5.63 -3.93
C TYR A 107 -1.06 4.66 -4.48
N GLU A 108 -1.70 4.99 -5.60
CA GLU A 108 -2.72 4.14 -6.21
C GLU A 108 -2.16 2.80 -6.65
N LYS A 109 -0.97 2.78 -7.28
CA LYS A 109 -0.27 1.55 -7.68
C LYS A 109 0.02 0.65 -6.47
N LEU A 110 0.59 1.22 -5.41
CA LEU A 110 0.96 0.47 -4.21
C LEU A 110 -0.27 0.00 -3.43
N ARG A 111 -1.34 0.80 -3.40
CA ARG A 111 -2.61 0.44 -2.77
C ARG A 111 -3.33 -0.65 -3.56
N ALA A 112 -3.31 -0.59 -4.90
CA ALA A 112 -3.84 -1.64 -5.76
C ALA A 112 -3.10 -2.97 -5.54
N LEU A 113 -1.76 -2.93 -5.49
CA LEU A 113 -0.93 -4.09 -5.16
C LEU A 113 -1.28 -4.67 -3.79
N HIS A 114 -1.36 -3.83 -2.76
CA HIS A 114 -1.70 -4.25 -1.40
C HIS A 114 -3.07 -4.95 -1.35
N ASN A 115 -4.09 -4.33 -1.94
CA ASN A 115 -5.43 -4.92 -2.00
C ASN A 115 -5.47 -6.22 -2.79
N TYR A 116 -4.72 -6.29 -3.90
CA TYR A 116 -4.63 -7.52 -4.68
C TYR A 116 -4.13 -8.68 -3.82
N LEU A 117 -3.09 -8.46 -3.01
CA LEU A 117 -2.59 -9.48 -2.10
C LEU A 117 -3.63 -9.88 -1.05
N VAL A 118 -4.27 -8.89 -0.42
CA VAL A 118 -5.32 -9.08 0.61
C VAL A 118 -6.50 -9.88 0.08
N GLN A 119 -6.89 -9.71 -1.18
CA GLN A 119 -8.11 -10.28 -1.74
C GLN A 119 -7.91 -11.59 -2.50
N ASN A 120 -6.69 -11.89 -2.95
CA ASN A 120 -6.44 -13.02 -3.86
C ASN A 120 -5.57 -14.14 -3.28
N TYR A 121 -5.03 -13.96 -2.07
CA TYR A 121 -4.24 -14.98 -1.40
C TYR A 121 -4.74 -15.23 0.02
N HIS A 122 -4.50 -16.45 0.52
CA HIS A 122 -4.99 -16.89 1.82
C HIS A 122 -3.87 -17.34 2.74
N TYR A 123 -4.11 -17.24 4.05
CA TYR A 123 -3.18 -17.79 5.02
C TYR A 123 -3.18 -19.33 4.94
N GLY A 124 -2.00 -19.94 4.80
CA GLY A 124 -1.92 -21.40 4.66
C GLY A 124 -0.51 -21.91 4.36
N SER A 125 -0.42 -23.17 3.96
CA SER A 125 0.86 -23.81 3.62
C SER A 125 1.22 -23.60 2.16
N SER A 126 2.44 -23.15 1.92
CA SER A 126 3.04 -22.92 0.60
C SER A 126 4.03 -24.05 0.24
N SER A 127 3.60 -25.32 0.30
CA SER A 127 4.49 -26.47 0.06
C SER A 127 4.79 -26.69 -1.43
N ARG A 128 5.63 -25.84 -2.01
CA ARG A 128 6.29 -26.09 -3.31
C ARG A 128 7.77 -25.75 -3.25
N GLY A 129 8.60 -26.79 -3.24
CA GLY A 129 10.05 -26.66 -3.33
C GLY A 129 10.46 -26.18 -4.71
N THR A 130 10.74 -24.89 -4.86
CA THR A 130 11.32 -24.35 -6.09
C THR A 130 12.82 -24.13 -5.88
N ARG A 131 13.65 -24.78 -6.72
CA ARG A 131 15.08 -24.49 -6.78
C ARG A 131 15.28 -23.13 -7.44
N VAL A 132 16.04 -22.27 -6.78
CA VAL A 132 16.42 -20.95 -7.25
C VAL A 132 17.88 -20.71 -6.87
N ILE A 133 18.63 -19.98 -7.71
CA ILE A 133 20.07 -19.76 -7.55
C ILE A 133 20.33 -18.25 -7.52
N TYR A 134 20.80 -17.76 -6.38
CA TYR A 134 21.11 -16.36 -6.13
C TYR A 134 22.40 -16.25 -5.31
N LYS A 135 23.11 -15.14 -5.46
CA LYS A 135 24.30 -14.83 -4.64
C LYS A 135 23.96 -14.68 -3.16
N SER A 136 22.75 -14.23 -2.84
CA SER A 136 22.24 -14.12 -1.47
C SER A 136 21.24 -15.22 -1.13
N GLY A 137 21.46 -15.89 0.01
CA GLY A 137 20.48 -16.83 0.57
C GLY A 137 19.17 -16.15 1.00
N TYR A 138 19.20 -14.86 1.33
CA TYR A 138 18.00 -14.08 1.62
C TYR A 138 17.19 -13.84 0.34
N ASP A 139 17.84 -13.44 -0.75
CA ASP A 139 17.18 -13.22 -2.05
C ASP A 139 16.57 -14.53 -2.55
N ALA A 140 17.32 -15.64 -2.49
CA ALA A 140 16.81 -16.98 -2.78
C ALA A 140 15.60 -17.35 -1.90
N LYS A 141 15.60 -16.98 -0.61
CA LYS A 141 14.44 -17.19 0.27
C LYS A 141 13.24 -16.37 -0.20
N MET A 142 13.40 -15.06 -0.45
CA MET A 142 12.29 -14.20 -0.88
C MET A 142 11.69 -14.65 -2.21
N VAL A 143 12.53 -14.93 -3.22
CA VAL A 143 12.07 -15.41 -4.53
C VAL A 143 11.34 -16.75 -4.40
N ARG A 144 11.88 -17.71 -3.65
CA ARG A 144 11.21 -19.01 -3.42
C ARG A 144 9.87 -18.86 -2.72
N ARG A 145 9.77 -17.96 -1.74
CA ARG A 145 8.53 -17.72 -0.98
C ARG A 145 7.47 -17.03 -1.84
N ALA A 146 7.85 -16.03 -2.63
CA ALA A 146 6.98 -15.39 -3.61
C ALA A 146 6.46 -16.39 -4.65
N LYS A 147 7.34 -17.24 -5.22
CA LYS A 147 6.92 -18.32 -6.13
C LYS A 147 5.98 -19.32 -5.46
N GLY A 148 6.20 -19.62 -4.18
CA GLY A 148 5.35 -20.51 -3.38
C GLY A 148 3.90 -20.04 -3.36
N ILE A 149 3.66 -18.83 -2.87
CA ILE A 149 2.30 -18.28 -2.73
C ILE A 149 1.62 -18.02 -4.08
N LEU A 150 2.38 -17.61 -5.11
CA LEU A 150 1.85 -17.51 -6.48
C LEU A 150 1.37 -18.88 -7.01
N ALA A 151 2.05 -19.96 -6.65
CA ALA A 151 1.75 -21.29 -7.15
C ALA A 151 0.62 -22.01 -6.39
N THR A 152 0.38 -21.66 -5.13
CA THR A 152 -0.63 -22.33 -4.27
C THR A 152 -1.85 -21.47 -3.98
N GLY A 153 -1.76 -20.15 -4.17
CA GLY A 153 -2.75 -19.19 -3.67
C GLY A 153 -2.71 -19.02 -2.14
N GLN A 154 -1.74 -19.64 -1.46
CA GLN A 154 -1.69 -19.70 0.01
C GLN A 154 -0.27 -19.55 0.54
N GLY A 155 -0.11 -18.90 1.69
CA GLY A 155 1.18 -18.80 2.36
C GLY A 155 1.09 -18.19 3.75
N SER A 156 2.19 -18.22 4.50
CA SER A 156 2.30 -17.54 5.81
C SER A 156 2.64 -16.06 5.64
N CYS A 157 2.81 -15.34 6.74
CA CYS A 157 3.28 -13.95 6.73
C CYS A 157 4.58 -13.76 5.93
N THR A 158 5.49 -14.74 5.94
CA THR A 158 6.74 -14.66 5.15
C THR A 158 6.47 -14.67 3.65
N GLU A 159 5.49 -15.45 3.18
CA GLU A 159 5.12 -15.50 1.77
C GLU A 159 4.41 -14.23 1.29
N PHE A 160 3.46 -13.73 2.09
CA PHE A 160 2.82 -12.44 1.80
C PHE A 160 3.87 -11.33 1.71
N ALA A 161 4.77 -11.25 2.69
CA ALA A 161 5.82 -10.25 2.70
C ALA A 161 6.79 -10.40 1.51
N ALA A 162 7.14 -11.63 1.15
CA ALA A 162 8.01 -11.88 0.00
C ALA A 162 7.35 -11.50 -1.33
N LEU A 163 6.08 -11.85 -1.54
CA LEU A 163 5.35 -11.47 -2.75
C LEU A 163 5.18 -9.96 -2.85
N PHE A 164 4.82 -9.30 -1.75
CA PHE A 164 4.70 -7.85 -1.71
C PHE A 164 6.04 -7.17 -2.01
N MET A 165 7.13 -7.62 -1.38
CA MET A 165 8.47 -7.08 -1.62
C MET A 165 8.87 -7.19 -3.09
N VAL A 166 8.70 -8.37 -3.69
CA VAL A 166 9.02 -8.59 -5.11
C VAL A 166 8.20 -7.68 -6.01
N ALA A 167 6.88 -7.63 -5.83
CA ALA A 167 6.01 -6.81 -6.67
C ALA A 167 6.21 -5.30 -6.46
N ALA A 168 6.43 -4.84 -5.22
CA ALA A 168 6.70 -3.45 -4.92
C ALA A 168 8.05 -3.01 -5.51
N ARG A 169 9.09 -3.86 -5.46
CA ARG A 169 10.37 -3.60 -6.13
C ARG A 169 10.27 -3.63 -7.65
N HIS A 170 9.41 -4.48 -8.21
CA HIS A 170 9.12 -4.48 -9.65
C HIS A 170 8.50 -3.14 -10.10
N ILE A 171 7.63 -2.53 -9.28
CA ILE A 171 7.14 -1.15 -9.51
C ILE A 171 8.24 -0.10 -9.29
N GLY A 172 9.17 -0.38 -8.37
CA GLY A 172 10.36 0.44 -8.11
C GLY A 172 10.48 0.98 -6.69
N PHE A 173 9.61 0.59 -5.77
CA PHE A 173 9.72 1.01 -4.38
C PHE A 173 10.90 0.32 -3.68
N ASP A 174 11.61 1.07 -2.82
CA ASP A 174 12.68 0.52 -2.00
C ASP A 174 12.13 -0.29 -0.81
N CYS A 175 11.65 -1.50 -1.12
CA CYS A 175 10.89 -2.35 -0.21
C CYS A 175 11.74 -3.50 0.38
N TYR A 176 11.60 -3.78 1.68
CA TYR A 176 12.29 -4.87 2.35
C TYR A 176 11.33 -5.71 3.18
N SER A 177 11.58 -7.02 3.28
CA SER A 177 10.88 -7.89 4.24
C SER A 177 11.64 -7.95 5.57
N ILE A 178 10.96 -7.62 6.66
CA ILE A 178 11.52 -7.56 8.02
C ILE A 178 10.91 -8.66 8.87
N GLN A 179 11.77 -9.43 9.55
CA GLN A 179 11.36 -10.46 10.51
C GLN A 179 11.33 -9.88 11.92
N GLY A 180 10.38 -10.33 12.75
CA GLY A 180 10.18 -9.82 14.10
C GLY A 180 8.99 -10.49 14.78
N THR A 181 8.31 -9.74 15.64
CA THR A 181 7.02 -10.15 16.21
C THR A 181 5.91 -9.17 15.87
N TYR A 182 4.69 -9.70 15.78
CA TYR A 182 3.44 -8.94 15.78
C TYR A 182 2.53 -9.46 16.89
N ALA A 183 2.18 -8.60 17.84
CA ALA A 183 1.35 -8.96 19.01
C ALA A 183 1.89 -10.17 19.79
N GLY A 184 3.21 -10.31 19.88
CA GLY A 184 3.91 -11.37 20.62
C GLY A 184 4.18 -12.66 19.85
N GLY A 185 3.63 -12.84 18.65
CA GLY A 185 3.92 -13.98 17.77
C GLY A 185 4.93 -13.66 16.68
N ASP A 186 5.71 -14.65 16.24
CA ASP A 186 6.65 -14.53 15.10
C ASP A 186 5.93 -14.01 13.87
N HIS A 187 6.50 -12.98 13.24
CA HIS A 187 5.88 -12.30 12.11
C HIS A 187 6.89 -11.76 11.11
N THR A 188 6.45 -11.61 9.86
CA THR A 188 7.22 -10.94 8.80
C THR A 188 6.31 -9.94 8.10
N TRP A 189 6.79 -8.71 7.94
CA TRP A 189 6.08 -7.62 7.25
C TRP A 189 7.03 -6.90 6.30
N ASN A 190 6.54 -5.90 5.58
CA ASN A 190 7.33 -5.08 4.69
C ASN A 190 7.58 -3.69 5.27
N ILE A 191 8.74 -3.14 4.96
CA ILE A 191 8.97 -1.70 5.08
C ILE A 191 9.30 -1.14 3.69
N ILE A 192 8.95 0.12 3.45
CA ILE A 192 9.44 0.89 2.31
C ILE A 192 10.18 2.11 2.86
N ILE A 193 11.36 2.36 2.33
CA ILE A 193 12.16 3.54 2.67
C ILE A 193 11.81 4.68 1.70
N ILE A 194 11.34 5.80 2.24
CA ILE A 194 10.94 6.99 1.48
C ILE A 194 11.57 8.18 2.17
N ASP A 195 12.41 8.94 1.45
CA ASP A 195 13.15 10.08 2.00
C ASP A 195 13.91 9.71 3.30
N GLY A 196 14.60 8.57 3.27
CA GLY A 196 15.35 8.03 4.41
C GLY A 196 14.51 7.58 5.60
N LYS A 197 13.18 7.65 5.53
CA LYS A 197 12.25 7.25 6.59
C LYS A 197 11.59 5.92 6.23
N GLU A 198 11.42 5.09 7.25
CA GLU A 198 10.79 3.78 7.10
C GLU A 198 9.27 3.86 7.34
N TYR A 199 8.53 3.17 6.48
CA TYR A 199 7.09 3.04 6.60
C TYR A 199 6.69 1.57 6.50
N ILE A 200 5.82 1.13 7.41
CA ILE A 200 5.36 -0.24 7.55
C ILE A 200 4.23 -0.51 6.55
N PHE A 201 4.33 -1.67 5.88
CA PHE A 201 3.35 -2.27 4.98
C PHE A 201 3.12 -3.72 5.41
N ASP A 202 1.89 -4.11 5.70
CA ASP A 202 1.59 -5.48 6.16
C ASP A 202 0.27 -6.01 5.60
N SER A 203 0.38 -6.61 4.40
CA SER A 203 -0.75 -7.20 3.69
C SER A 203 -1.35 -8.40 4.39
N GLU A 204 -0.59 -9.12 5.20
CA GLU A 204 -1.12 -10.30 5.88
C GLU A 204 -1.95 -9.92 7.11
N VAL A 205 -1.50 -8.93 7.90
CA VAL A 205 -2.32 -8.37 8.98
C VAL A 205 -3.62 -7.78 8.44
N ASP A 206 -3.55 -7.05 7.33
CA ASP A 206 -4.73 -6.45 6.71
C ASP A 206 -5.65 -7.49 6.04
N TYR A 207 -5.11 -8.60 5.53
CA TYR A 207 -5.87 -9.80 5.15
C TYR A 207 -6.69 -10.35 6.33
N ARG A 208 -6.05 -10.59 7.49
CA ARG A 208 -6.76 -11.11 8.66
C ARG A 208 -7.81 -10.12 9.18
N ASN A 209 -7.50 -8.82 9.17
CA ASN A 209 -8.43 -7.78 9.64
C ASN A 209 -9.62 -7.56 8.69
N SER A 210 -9.54 -8.03 7.44
CA SER A 210 -10.58 -7.88 6.42
C SER A 210 -11.44 -9.14 6.27
N ASN A 211 -11.65 -9.89 7.37
CA ASN A 211 -12.38 -11.16 7.35
C ASN A 211 -11.79 -12.12 6.31
N ASP A 212 -10.48 -12.34 6.38
CA ASP A 212 -9.72 -13.18 5.46
C ASP A 212 -9.88 -12.73 3.98
N GLY A 213 -9.77 -11.43 3.74
CA GLY A 213 -9.87 -10.82 2.41
C GLY A 213 -11.30 -10.65 1.87
N ARG A 214 -12.34 -10.97 2.65
CA ARG A 214 -13.75 -10.91 2.21
C ARG A 214 -14.43 -9.56 2.47
N SER A 215 -13.75 -8.64 3.14
CA SER A 215 -14.26 -7.32 3.51
C SER A 215 -13.28 -6.22 3.10
N ALA A 216 -13.67 -4.96 3.28
CA ALA A 216 -12.80 -3.84 2.98
C ALA A 216 -11.49 -3.90 3.79
N THR A 217 -10.36 -3.64 3.12
CA THR A 217 -9.04 -3.57 3.74
C THR A 217 -9.00 -2.46 4.80
N SER A 218 -8.43 -2.76 5.97
CA SER A 218 -8.40 -1.80 7.09
C SER A 218 -7.27 -0.78 7.02
N TYR A 219 -6.23 -1.05 6.22
CA TYR A 219 -5.04 -0.21 6.01
C TYR A 219 -4.31 0.16 7.31
N LYS A 220 -4.44 -0.64 8.38
CA LYS A 220 -3.87 -0.32 9.69
C LYS A 220 -2.34 -0.28 9.67
N ASN A 221 -1.74 -1.05 8.77
CA ASN A 221 -0.31 -1.12 8.54
C ASN A 221 0.02 -0.79 7.08
N PHE A 222 -0.61 0.23 6.49
CA PHE A 222 -0.26 0.72 5.16
C PHE A 222 0.34 2.12 5.26
N CYS A 223 1.63 2.27 4.94
CA CYS A 223 2.39 3.50 5.11
C CYS A 223 2.48 3.99 6.57
N ARG A 224 2.50 3.07 7.54
CA ARG A 224 2.48 3.40 8.97
C ARG A 224 3.89 3.65 9.49
N LYS A 225 4.16 4.78 10.15
CA LYS A 225 5.48 5.07 10.76
C LYS A 225 5.86 4.12 11.90
N SER A 226 4.88 3.76 12.72
CA SER A 226 5.08 2.87 13.87
C SER A 226 3.80 2.14 14.25
N ASN A 227 3.98 0.93 14.80
CA ASN A 227 2.92 0.15 15.40
C ASN A 227 3.46 -0.46 16.70
N PRO A 228 2.86 -0.20 17.87
CA PRO A 228 3.35 -0.70 19.16
C PRO A 228 3.30 -2.23 19.28
N LYS A 229 2.57 -2.92 18.40
CA LYS A 229 2.51 -4.38 18.34
C LYS A 229 3.66 -4.99 17.53
N ILE A 230 4.43 -4.18 16.81
CA ILE A 230 5.50 -4.63 15.91
C ILE A 230 6.86 -4.43 16.58
N HIS A 231 7.65 -5.51 16.63
CA HIS A 231 9.03 -5.46 17.11
C HIS A 231 9.97 -6.18 16.13
N ALA A 232 10.87 -5.45 15.48
CA ALA A 232 11.81 -6.00 14.51
C ALA A 232 12.98 -6.74 15.16
N PHE A 233 13.30 -7.93 14.66
CA PHE A 233 14.53 -8.62 14.98
C PHE A 233 15.62 -8.20 14.01
N ASN A 234 16.68 -7.54 14.51
CA ASN A 234 17.86 -7.21 13.73
C ASN A 234 17.52 -6.58 12.36
N LYS A 235 16.66 -5.56 12.36
CA LYS A 235 16.14 -4.90 11.15
C LYS A 235 17.22 -4.58 10.10
N GLN A 236 18.32 -3.96 10.53
CA GLN A 236 19.45 -3.61 9.65
C GLN A 236 20.10 -4.84 9.02
N LYS A 237 20.17 -5.97 9.74
CA LYS A 237 20.70 -7.22 9.19
C LYS A 237 19.79 -7.75 8.07
N ASN A 238 18.47 -7.66 8.21
CA ASN A 238 17.55 -8.05 7.14
C ASN A 238 17.76 -7.19 5.89
N ILE A 239 17.85 -5.86 6.06
CA ILE A 239 18.12 -4.90 4.97
C ILE A 239 19.46 -5.25 4.30
N ASN A 240 20.53 -5.40 5.07
CA ASN A 240 21.87 -5.69 4.53
C ASN A 240 22.00 -7.08 3.89
N SER A 241 21.07 -8.01 4.19
CA SER A 241 21.05 -9.34 3.60
C SER A 241 20.47 -9.34 2.19
N PHE A 242 19.68 -8.33 1.84
CA PHE A 242 19.22 -8.13 0.47
C PHE A 242 20.41 -7.77 -0.43
N LYS A 243 20.52 -8.43 -1.58
CA LYS A 243 21.60 -8.22 -2.56
C LYS A 243 21.05 -8.01 -3.97
N GLU A 244 19.97 -7.25 -4.05
CA GLU A 244 19.40 -6.76 -5.31
C GLU A 244 19.05 -7.88 -6.29
N PHE A 245 18.66 -9.05 -5.75
CA PHE A 245 18.35 -10.25 -6.52
C PHE A 245 19.49 -10.67 -7.45
N ALA A 246 20.74 -10.40 -7.07
CA ALA A 246 21.90 -10.74 -7.88
C ALA A 246 22.06 -12.27 -8.04
N THR A 247 22.21 -12.72 -9.28
CA THR A 247 22.49 -14.11 -9.66
C THR A 247 23.99 -14.33 -9.93
N PHE A 248 24.40 -15.60 -10.02
CA PHE A 248 25.78 -15.99 -10.37
C PHE A 248 26.05 -15.84 -11.85
#